data_AF-A0AAU3B150-F1
#
_entry.id   AF-A0AAU3B150-F1
#
_cell.length_a   1.000
_cell.length_b   1.000
_cell.length_c   1.000
_cell.angle_alpha   90.00
_cell.angle_beta   90.00
_cell.angle_gamma   90.00
#
_symmetry.space_group_name_H-M   'P 1'
#
loop_
_entity.id
_entity.type
_entity.pdbx_description
1 polymer ?
#
loop_
_entity_poly.entity_id
_entity_poly.type
_entity_poly.pdbx_seq_one_letter_code
_entity_poly.pdbx_strand_id
1 'polypeptide(L)'
;MNTLIYNARMALRDVMEVNIFTQGNDKVYLTVFPELVWEGSKETQSDKVIRSVIDRLHDMDLDVAGGEDAVRTLLDSGSVEIIRKAA
;
A
#
# COMPACT_ATOMS: atom_id res chain seq x y z
N MET A 1 -8.06 -8.45 17.33
CA MET A 1 -7.07 -7.57 16.69
C MET A 1 -6.73 -8.20 15.35
N ASN A 2 -7.03 -7.54 14.24
CA ASN A 2 -6.82 -8.11 12.91
C ASN A 2 -5.31 -8.14 12.61
N THR A 3 -4.73 -9.34 12.49
CA THR A 3 -3.29 -9.52 12.26
C THR A 3 -2.84 -8.92 10.93
N LEU A 4 -3.75 -8.84 9.94
CA LEU A 4 -3.46 -8.31 8.62
C LEU A 4 -3.17 -6.81 8.66
N ILE A 5 -4.00 -6.02 9.37
CA ILE A 5 -3.77 -4.59 9.51
C ILE A 5 -2.52 -4.30 10.36
N TYR A 6 -2.24 -5.14 11.36
CA TYR A 6 -1.01 -5.02 12.15
C TYR A 6 0.23 -5.23 11.28
N ASN A 7 0.27 -6.33 10.50
CA ASN A 7 1.38 -6.63 9.61
C ASN A 7 1.56 -5.56 8.53
N ALA A 8 0.47 -5.09 7.93
CA ALA A 8 0.51 -4.02 6.94
C ALA A 8 1.07 -2.71 7.52
N ARG A 9 0.66 -2.33 8.74
CA ARG A 9 1.20 -1.15 9.43
C ARG A 9 2.67 -1.31 9.81
N MET A 10 3.10 -2.52 10.16
CA MET A 10 4.51 -2.80 10.44
C MET A 10 5.36 -2.73 9.16
N ALA A 11 4.87 -3.30 8.06
CA ALA A 11 5.53 -3.27 6.75
C ALA A 11 5.75 -1.84 6.24
N LEU A 12 4.77 -0.97 6.47
CA LEU A 12 4.75 0.40 5.98
C LEU A 12 4.99 1.45 7.06
N ARG A 13 5.59 1.06 8.19
CA ARG A 13 5.81 1.94 9.35
C ARG A 13 6.58 3.22 9.00
N ASP A 14 7.51 3.11 8.06
CA ASP A 14 8.40 4.20 7.65
C ASP A 14 7.88 4.96 6.43
N VAL A 15 6.67 4.65 5.95
CA VAL A 15 6.02 5.31 4.82
C VAL A 15 4.97 6.28 5.36
N MET A 16 5.13 7.57 5.11
CA MET A 16 4.25 8.61 5.67
C MET A 16 2.99 8.84 4.83
N GLU A 17 3.02 8.44 3.56
CA GLU A 17 2.04 8.78 2.53
C GLU A 17 1.00 7.68 2.31
N VAL A 18 0.95 6.69 3.20
CA VAL A 18 0.02 5.56 3.11
C VAL A 18 -1.05 5.69 4.18
N ASN A 19 -2.27 5.36 3.82
CA ASN A 19 -3.35 5.18 4.77
C ASN A 19 -3.86 3.76 4.69
N ILE A 20 -3.82 3.07 5.84
CA ILE A 20 -4.25 1.68 5.99
C ILE A 20 -5.48 1.66 6.90
N PHE A 21 -6.61 1.26 6.35
CA PHE A 21 -7.89 1.25 7.04
C PHE A 21 -8.65 -0.06 6.81
N THR A 22 -9.69 -0.28 7.60
CA THR A 22 -10.60 -1.43 7.46
C THR A 22 -11.98 -0.96 7.04
N GLN A 23 -12.62 -1.62 6.08
CA GLN A 23 -13.97 -1.29 5.64
C GLN A 23 -14.87 -2.53 5.69
N GLY A 24 -15.46 -2.81 6.86
CA GLY A 24 -16.34 -3.96 7.08
C GLY A 24 -15.68 -5.32 6.84
N ASN A 25 -16.23 -6.39 7.43
CA ASN A 25 -15.82 -7.78 7.17
C ASN A 25 -14.30 -8.07 7.35
N ASP A 26 -13.60 -7.35 8.23
CA ASP A 26 -12.17 -7.53 8.51
C ASP A 26 -11.23 -7.36 7.28
N LYS A 27 -11.71 -6.76 6.20
CA LYS A 27 -10.89 -6.43 5.04
C LYS A 27 -10.03 -5.21 5.32
N VAL A 28 -8.78 -5.27 4.87
CA VAL A 28 -7.79 -4.21 5.04
C VAL A 28 -7.53 -3.57 3.69
N TYR A 29 -7.53 -2.24 3.65
CA TYR A 29 -7.35 -1.46 2.45
C TYR A 29 -6.17 -0.51 2.59
N LEU A 30 -5.53 -0.24 1.46
CA LEU A 30 -4.42 0.71 1.29
C LEU A 30 -4.85 1.81 0.32
N THR A 31 -4.60 3.05 0.69
CA THR A 31 -4.61 4.22 -0.20
C THR A 31 -3.27 4.93 -0.08
N VAL A 32 -2.78 5.48 -1.19
CA VAL A 32 -1.58 6.33 -1.23
C VAL A 32 -1.99 7.74 -1.61
N PHE A 33 -1.38 8.76 -1.00
CA PHE A 33 -1.62 10.15 -1.35
C PHE A 33 -0.59 10.60 -2.40
N PRO A 34 -0.98 10.77 -3.68
CA PRO A 34 -0.01 11.02 -4.76
C PRO A 34 0.59 12.42 -4.76
N GLU A 35 0.09 13.35 -3.94
CA GLU A 35 0.60 14.73 -3.86
C GLU A 35 1.84 14.90 -2.96
N LEU A 36 2.24 13.88 -2.20
CA LEU A 36 3.35 14.01 -1.26
C LEU A 36 4.69 13.72 -1.94
N VAL A 37 5.31 14.84 -2.32
CA VAL A 37 6.75 14.97 -2.58
C VAL A 37 7.51 14.35 -1.41
N TRP A 38 8.10 13.17 -1.61
CA TRP A 38 9.10 12.62 -0.68
C TRP A 38 10.18 13.67 -0.51
N GLU A 39 10.47 14.07 0.74
CA GLU A 39 11.42 15.13 1.07
C GLU A 39 12.77 14.87 0.36
N GLY A 40 13.04 15.62 -0.72
CA GLY A 40 14.24 15.46 -1.56
C GLY A 40 14.04 14.95 -3.00
N SER A 41 12.82 14.58 -3.43
CA SER A 41 12.58 14.12 -4.81
C SER A 41 11.65 15.06 -5.59
N LYS A 42 12.16 15.69 -6.65
CA LYS A 42 11.34 16.51 -7.56
C LYS A 42 10.41 15.62 -8.41
N GLU A 43 9.11 15.72 -8.16
CA GLU A 43 7.98 15.62 -9.10
C GLU A 43 7.72 14.35 -9.96
N THR A 44 8.49 13.26 -9.93
CA THR A 44 8.29 12.20 -10.97
C THR A 44 8.37 10.74 -10.53
N GLN A 45 8.28 10.41 -9.24
CA GLN A 45 8.50 9.01 -8.79
C GLN A 45 7.31 8.31 -8.14
N SER A 46 6.08 8.82 -8.27
CA SER A 46 4.89 8.22 -7.63
C SER A 46 4.71 6.72 -7.96
N ASP A 47 4.97 6.30 -9.20
CA ASP A 47 4.96 4.87 -9.59
C ASP A 47 6.05 4.07 -8.87
N LYS A 48 7.27 4.59 -8.76
CA LYS A 48 8.36 3.93 -8.03
C LYS A 48 8.07 3.82 -6.53
N VAL A 49 7.44 4.85 -5.96
CA VAL A 49 7.03 4.86 -4.56
C VAL A 49 5.97 3.79 -4.32
N ILE A 50 4.93 3.73 -5.17
CA ILE A 50 3.88 2.71 -5.07
C ILE A 50 4.46 1.31 -5.23
N ARG A 51 5.37 1.09 -6.19
CA ARG A 51 6.08 -0.18 -6.32
C ARG A 51 6.86 -0.52 -5.05
N SER A 52 7.59 0.44 -4.48
CA SER A 52 8.32 0.24 -3.23
C SER A 52 7.42 -0.04 -2.02
N VAL A 53 6.19 0.48 -2.01
CA VAL A 53 5.17 0.14 -1.01
C VAL A 53 4.71 -1.30 -1.17
N ILE A 54 4.43 -1.73 -2.40
CA ILE A 54 4.03 -3.11 -2.71
C ILE A 54 5.17 -4.10 -2.37
N ASP A 55 6.41 -3.77 -2.72
CA ASP A 55 7.59 -4.60 -2.40
C ASP A 55 7.73 -4.81 -0.88
N ARG A 56 7.55 -3.75 -0.07
CA ARG A 56 7.57 -3.88 1.41
C ARG A 56 6.44 -4.74 1.95
N LEU A 57 5.27 -4.74 1.31
CA LEU A 57 4.18 -5.65 1.66
C LEU A 57 4.58 -7.09 1.31
N HIS A 58 5.22 -7.31 0.16
CA HIS A 58 5.70 -8.63 -0.28
C HIS A 58 6.75 -9.20 0.67
N ASP A 59 7.64 -8.38 1.22
CA ASP A 59 8.63 -8.78 2.24
C ASP A 59 7.99 -9.34 3.53
N MET A 60 6.71 -9.06 3.74
CA MET A 60 5.91 -9.46 4.90
C MET A 60 4.85 -10.52 4.57
N ASP A 61 4.98 -11.22 3.45
CA ASP A 61 4.02 -12.19 2.90
C ASP A 61 2.62 -11.60 2.66
N LEU A 62 2.55 -10.29 2.41
CA LEU A 62 1.34 -9.57 2.03
C LEU A 62 1.36 -9.24 0.54
N ASP A 63 0.20 -8.99 -0.04
CA ASP A 63 0.05 -8.56 -1.42
C ASP A 63 -1.15 -7.61 -1.56
N VAL A 64 -1.33 -7.01 -2.72
CA VAL A 64 -2.47 -6.16 -3.06
C VAL A 64 -3.36 -6.87 -4.09
N ALA A 65 -4.67 -6.83 -3.86
CA ALA A 65 -5.64 -7.35 -4.81
C ALA A 65 -5.59 -6.54 -6.12
N GLY A 66 -5.64 -7.23 -7.26
CA GLY A 66 -5.60 -6.61 -8.59
C GLY A 66 -4.21 -6.58 -9.23
N GLY A 67 -3.14 -7.01 -8.55
CA GLY A 67 -1.82 -7.18 -9.16
C GLY A 67 -1.29 -5.90 -9.80
N GLU A 68 -1.04 -5.92 -11.12
CA GLU A 68 -0.54 -4.75 -11.85
C GLU A 68 -1.55 -3.59 -11.90
N ASP A 69 -2.85 -3.89 -11.92
CA ASP A 69 -3.91 -2.86 -11.87
C ASP A 69 -3.97 -2.14 -10.52
N ALA A 70 -3.42 -2.74 -9.46
CA ALA A 70 -3.34 -2.11 -8.15
C ALA A 70 -2.43 -0.88 -8.17
N VAL A 71 -1.34 -0.90 -8.93
CA VAL A 71 -0.43 0.25 -9.07
C VAL A 71 -1.17 1.43 -9.69
N ARG A 72 -1.91 1.19 -10.76
CA ARG A 72 -2.71 2.21 -11.44
C ARG A 72 -3.83 2.74 -10.54
N THR A 73 -4.50 1.85 -9.82
CA THR A 73 -5.56 2.23 -8.86
C THR A 73 -5.01 3.14 -7.78
N LEU A 74 -3.82 2.87 -7.24
CA LEU A 74 -3.17 3.71 -6.25
C LEU A 74 -2.68 5.05 -6.82
N LEU A 75 -2.19 5.08 -8.08
CA LEU A 75 -1.83 6.32 -8.77
C LEU A 75 -3.04 7.24 -8.95
N ASP A 76 -4.20 6.67 -9.23
CA ASP A 76 -5.47 7.39 -9.36
C ASP A 76 -6.11 7.74 -8.00
N SER A 77 -5.34 7.66 -6.89
CA SER A 77 -5.80 7.87 -5.50
C SER A 77 -6.91 6.90 -5.04
N GLY A 78 -7.07 5.79 -5.74
CA GLY A 78 -7.98 4.71 -5.38
C GLY A 78 -7.47 3.89 -4.20
N SER A 79 -8.35 3.05 -3.67
CA SER A 79 -8.04 2.11 -2.59
C SER A 79 -7.90 0.69 -3.12
N VAL A 80 -6.89 -0.03 -2.65
CA VAL A 80 -6.68 -1.45 -2.98
C VAL A 80 -6.80 -2.31 -1.73
N GLU A 81 -7.36 -3.51 -1.86
CA GLU A 81 -7.46 -4.46 -0.75
C GLU A 81 -6.09 -5.12 -0.52
N ILE A 82 -5.60 -5.12 0.72
CA ILE A 82 -4.43 -5.90 1.12
C ILE A 82 -4.89 -7.33 1.38
N ILE A 83 -4.20 -8.29 0.77
CA ILE A 83 -4.45 -9.72 0.91
C ILE A 83 -3.19 -10.41 1.42
N ARG A 84 -3.33 -11.66 1.89
CA ARG A 84 -2.16 -12.50 2.15
C ARG A 84 -1.68 -13.07 0.82
N LYS A 85 -0.36 -13.10 0.62
CA LYS A 85 0.22 -13.79 -0.52
C LYS A 85 -0.12 -15.27 -0.43
N ALA A 86 -0.70 -15.83 -1.49
CA ALA A 86 -0.90 -17.27 -1.57
C ALA A 86 0.48 -17.94 -1.65
N ALA A 87 0.72 -18.94 -0.80
CA ALA A 87 1.95 -19.72 -0.77
C ALA A 87 2.20 -20.47 -2.09
#